data_AF-A0A954U739-F1
#
_entry.id   AF-A0A954U739-F1
#
_cell.length_a   1.000
_cell.length_b   1.000
_cell.length_c   1.000
_cell.angle_alpha   90.00
_cell.angle_beta   90.00
_cell.angle_gamma   90.00
#
_symmetry.space_group_name_H-M   'P 1'
#
loop_
_entity.id
_entity.type
_entity.pdbx_description
1 polymer ?
#
loop_
_entity_poly.entity_id
_entity_poly.type
_entity_poly.pdbx_seq_one_letter_code
_entity_poly.pdbx_strand_id
1 'polypeptide(L)'
;MRTNFAVCRRRGFSMLELVAVVTILGIIAAIVVPRMRTRAADSQKAACDVNRSNIEIQAQLWFRDKGVWPAANLSDIGADAKYFPDGLPKCPINNGSYTFNSTTEKVNGHAH
;
A
#
# COMPACT_ATOMS: atom_id res chain seq x y z
N MET A 1 45.09 2.18 57.57
CA MET A 1 44.66 2.19 56.16
C MET A 1 43.46 1.25 56.02
N ARG A 2 42.23 1.78 55.93
CA ARG A 2 41.01 1.00 55.65
C ARG A 2 40.10 1.86 54.78
N THR A 3 40.09 1.61 53.48
CA THR A 3 39.17 2.22 52.52
C THR A 3 37.87 1.42 52.50
N ASN A 4 36.79 1.97 53.05
CA ASN A 4 35.45 1.41 52.94
C ASN A 4 34.91 1.69 51.53
N PHE A 5 34.83 0.66 50.69
CA PHE A 5 34.09 0.72 49.43
C PHE A 5 32.60 0.47 49.70
N ALA A 6 31.78 1.51 49.57
CA ALA A 6 30.33 1.37 49.57
C ALA A 6 29.89 0.71 48.24
N VAL A 7 29.53 -0.57 48.27
CA VAL A 7 28.95 -1.26 47.12
C VAL A 7 27.48 -0.86 47.01
N CYS A 8 27.15 -0.09 45.97
CA CYS A 8 25.77 0.21 45.61
C CYS A 8 25.11 -1.07 45.08
N ARG A 9 24.17 -1.65 45.84
CA ARG A 9 23.48 -2.89 45.50
C ARG A 9 22.60 -2.66 44.26
N ARG A 10 23.05 -3.10 43.09
CA ARG A 10 22.22 -3.08 41.87
C ARG A 10 20.97 -3.93 42.14
N ARG A 11 19.79 -3.31 42.11
CA ARG A 11 18.52 -4.04 42.13
C ARG A 11 18.35 -4.67 40.74
N GLY A 12 18.46 -5.98 40.66
CA GLY A 12 18.14 -6.72 39.44
C GLY A 12 16.63 -6.74 39.21
N PHE A 13 16.24 -6.78 37.94
CA PHE A 13 14.85 -7.00 37.52
C PHE A 13 14.31 -8.30 38.12
N SER A 14 13.07 -8.30 38.59
CA SER A 14 12.41 -9.54 39.05
C SER A 14 11.99 -10.38 37.84
N MET A 15 12.06 -11.71 37.95
CA MET A 15 11.50 -12.61 36.92
C MET A 15 10.01 -12.33 36.66
N LEU A 16 9.27 -11.97 37.71
CA LEU A 16 7.85 -11.62 37.61
C LEU A 16 7.63 -10.36 36.78
N GLU A 17 8.53 -9.40 36.88
CA GLU A 17 8.43 -8.11 36.21
C GLU A 17 8.62 -8.26 34.69
N LEU A 18 9.55 -9.12 34.27
CA LEU A 18 9.71 -9.47 32.87
C LEU A 18 8.50 -10.26 32.32
N VAL A 19 8.00 -11.23 33.09
CA VAL A 19 6.85 -12.07 32.69
C VAL A 19 5.57 -11.23 32.53
N ALA A 20 5.31 -10.29 33.44
CA ALA A 20 4.17 -9.38 33.33
C ALA A 20 4.26 -8.47 32.08
N VAL A 21 5.47 -7.99 31.74
CA VAL A 21 5.65 -7.14 30.55
C VAL A 21 5.43 -7.92 29.25
N VAL A 22 6.04 -9.10 29.09
CA VAL A 22 5.91 -9.87 27.84
C VAL A 22 4.49 -10.42 27.64
N THR A 23 3.76 -10.69 28.71
CA THR A 23 2.35 -11.10 28.64
C THR A 23 1.46 -9.96 28.15
N ILE A 24 1.62 -8.74 28.68
CA ILE A 24 0.89 -7.55 28.20
C ILE A 24 1.23 -7.25 26.73
N LEU A 25 2.52 -7.29 26.35
CA LEU A 25 2.93 -7.09 24.96
C LEU A 25 2.36 -8.16 24.01
N GLY A 26 2.29 -9.42 24.45
CA GLY A 26 1.67 -10.51 23.68
C GLY A 26 0.19 -10.29 23.41
N ILE A 27 -0.57 -9.86 24.42
CA ILE A 27 -2.01 -9.56 24.28
C ILE A 27 -2.24 -8.41 23.29
N ILE A 28 -1.46 -7.32 23.40
CA ILE A 28 -1.56 -6.17 22.49
C ILE A 28 -1.19 -6.58 21.06
N ALA A 29 -0.09 -7.32 20.88
CA ALA A 29 0.37 -7.76 19.56
C ALA A 29 -0.66 -8.64 18.84
N ALA A 30 -1.34 -9.54 19.57
CA ALA A 30 -2.36 -10.42 19.01
C ALA A 30 -3.54 -9.65 18.39
N ILE A 31 -3.90 -8.47 18.94
CA ILE A 31 -5.01 -7.64 18.44
C ILE A 31 -4.54 -6.72 17.30
N VAL A 32 -3.34 -6.15 17.41
CA VAL A 32 -2.84 -5.13 16.47
C VAL A 32 -2.47 -5.73 15.11
N VAL A 33 -1.77 -6.87 15.10
CA VAL A 33 -1.27 -7.49 13.86
C VAL A 33 -2.36 -7.80 12.82
N PRO A 34 -3.48 -8.48 13.15
CA PRO A 34 -4.51 -8.79 12.15
C PRO A 34 -5.17 -7.52 11.61
N ARG A 35 -5.39 -6.50 12.46
CA ARG A 35 -6.00 -5.23 12.06
C ARG A 35 -5.14 -4.42 11.09
N MET A 36 -3.82 -4.46 11.23
CA MET A 36 -2.92 -3.76 10.31
C MET A 36 -2.85 -4.44 8.95
N ARG A 37 -2.85 -5.78 8.91
CA ARG A 37 -2.81 -6.55 7.66
C ARG A 37 -4.04 -6.33 6.79
N THR A 38 -5.24 -6.31 7.37
CA THR A 38 -6.47 -6.05 6.62
C THR A 38 -6.51 -4.64 6.07
N ARG A 39 -6.16 -3.63 6.89
CA ARG A 39 -6.10 -2.23 6.46
C ARG A 39 -5.11 -2.00 5.32
N ALA A 40 -3.95 -2.66 5.36
CA ALA A 40 -2.98 -2.60 4.29
C ALA A 40 -3.57 -3.16 2.98
N ALA A 41 -4.19 -4.35 3.03
CA ALA A 41 -4.83 -4.94 1.85
C ALA A 41 -5.96 -4.04 1.30
N ASP A 42 -6.86 -3.54 2.16
CA ASP A 42 -7.97 -2.66 1.75
C ASP A 42 -7.46 -1.36 1.13
N SER A 43 -6.39 -0.78 1.68
CA SER A 43 -5.77 0.44 1.13
C SER A 43 -5.20 0.21 -0.27
N GLN A 44 -4.63 -0.97 -0.53
CA GLN A 44 -4.12 -1.31 -1.85
C GLN A 44 -5.27 -1.54 -2.86
N LYS A 45 -6.39 -2.12 -2.43
CA LYS A 45 -7.60 -2.24 -3.28
C LYS A 45 -8.14 -0.87 -3.66
N ALA A 46 -8.34 0.00 -2.67
CA ALA A 46 -8.82 1.37 -2.89
C ALA A 46 -7.89 2.16 -3.82
N ALA A 47 -6.57 2.05 -3.66
CA ALA A 47 -5.61 2.68 -4.55
C ALA A 47 -5.69 2.14 -5.99
N CYS A 48 -5.93 0.84 -6.17
CA CYS A 48 -6.15 0.26 -7.49
C CYS A 48 -7.42 0.81 -8.16
N ASP A 49 -8.51 0.97 -7.41
CA ASP A 49 -9.77 1.52 -7.92
C ASP A 49 -9.63 2.99 -8.32
N VAL A 50 -8.90 3.79 -7.54
CA VAL A 50 -8.58 5.18 -7.88
C VAL A 50 -7.75 5.26 -9.16
N ASN A 51 -6.71 4.43 -9.29
CA ASN A 51 -5.90 4.37 -10.51
C ASN A 51 -6.74 4.00 -11.74
N ARG A 52 -7.63 3.01 -11.60
CA ARG A 52 -8.57 2.61 -12.66
C ARG A 52 -9.45 3.78 -13.09
N SER A 53 -10.09 4.46 -12.13
CA SER A 53 -10.96 5.60 -12.41
C SER A 53 -10.20 6.75 -13.08
N ASN A 54 -8.99 7.05 -12.62
CA ASN A 54 -8.13 8.06 -13.24
C ASN A 54 -7.83 7.71 -14.71
N ILE A 55 -7.47 6.46 -14.99
CA ILE A 55 -7.22 6.01 -16.37
C ILE A 55 -8.48 6.09 -17.22
N GLU A 56 -9.65 5.71 -16.70
CA GLU A 56 -10.93 5.84 -17.42
C GLU A 56 -11.22 7.30 -17.79
N ILE A 57 -11.00 8.25 -16.87
CA ILE A 57 -11.17 9.69 -17.12
C ILE A 57 -10.20 10.16 -18.21
N GLN A 58 -8.92 9.78 -18.12
CA GLN A 58 -7.93 10.17 -19.14
C GLN A 58 -8.23 9.54 -20.50
N ALA A 59 -8.70 8.29 -20.55
CA ALA A 59 -9.10 7.63 -21.78
C ALA A 59 -10.30 8.33 -22.46
N GLN A 60 -11.26 8.83 -21.68
CA GLN A 60 -12.37 9.63 -22.20
C GLN A 60 -11.89 10.98 -22.77
N LEU A 61 -10.95 11.65 -22.09
CA LEU A 61 -10.32 12.88 -22.60
C LEU A 61 -9.55 12.62 -23.90
N TRP A 62 -8.83 11.50 -23.98
CA TRP A 62 -8.15 11.07 -25.19
C TRP A 62 -9.12 10.87 -26.35
N PHE A 63 -10.23 10.16 -26.12
CA PHE A 63 -11.27 9.97 -27.12
C PHE A 63 -11.87 11.31 -27.58
N ARG A 64 -12.08 12.26 -26.67
CA ARG A 64 -12.54 13.61 -27.03
C ARG A 64 -11.54 14.35 -27.93
N ASP A 65 -10.24 14.21 -27.67
CA ASP A 65 -9.19 14.97 -28.38
C ASP A 65 -8.78 14.30 -29.71
N LYS A 66 -8.84 12.98 -29.80
CA LYS A 66 -8.36 12.19 -30.96
C LYS A 66 -9.47 11.51 -31.75
N GLY A 67 -10.67 11.39 -31.20
CA GLY A 67 -11.80 10.67 -31.80
C GLY A 67 -11.65 9.15 -31.82
N VAL A 68 -10.60 8.60 -31.20
CA VAL A 68 -10.31 7.16 -31.14
C VAL A 68 -9.97 6.75 -29.71
N TRP A 69 -10.37 5.54 -29.32
CA TRP A 69 -10.02 4.99 -28.01
C TRP A 69 -8.53 4.64 -27.94
N PRO A 70 -7.89 4.70 -26.76
CA PRO A 70 -6.50 4.32 -26.61
C PRO A 70 -6.31 2.82 -26.81
N ALA A 71 -5.08 2.41 -27.09
CA ALA A 71 -4.71 1.01 -27.26
C ALA A 71 -5.03 0.19 -26.00
N ALA A 72 -5.32 -1.09 -26.17
CA ALA A 72 -5.70 -1.97 -25.05
C ALA A 72 -4.61 -2.06 -23.95
N ASN A 73 -3.34 -1.85 -24.31
CA ASN A 73 -2.23 -1.81 -23.35
C ASN A 73 -1.91 -0.40 -22.83
N LEU A 74 -2.71 0.60 -23.21
CA LEU A 74 -2.55 2.02 -22.84
C LEU A 74 -1.19 2.62 -23.23
N SER A 75 -0.43 1.98 -24.12
CA SER A 75 0.94 2.38 -24.48
C SER A 75 1.02 3.73 -25.19
N ASP A 76 -0.05 4.10 -25.89
CA ASP A 76 -0.21 5.37 -26.59
C ASP A 76 -0.48 6.52 -25.62
N ILE A 77 -1.54 6.41 -24.80
CA ILE A 77 -1.89 7.43 -23.82
C ILE A 77 -0.83 7.53 -22.71
N GLY A 78 -0.18 6.42 -22.35
CA GLY A 78 0.86 6.36 -21.33
C GLY A 78 2.20 6.96 -21.75
N ALA A 79 2.45 7.11 -23.05
CA ALA A 79 3.63 7.80 -23.57
C ALA A 79 3.43 9.32 -23.69
N ASP A 80 2.17 9.78 -23.64
CA ASP A 80 1.83 11.19 -23.77
C ASP A 80 1.77 11.87 -22.40
N ALA A 81 2.77 12.71 -22.13
CA ALA A 81 2.91 13.47 -20.89
C ALA A 81 1.73 14.44 -20.62
N LYS A 82 0.89 14.72 -21.62
CA LYS A 82 -0.34 15.52 -21.44
C LYS A 82 -1.37 14.81 -20.56
N TYR A 83 -1.45 13.48 -20.65
CA TYR A 83 -2.44 12.68 -19.92
C TYR A 83 -1.81 12.02 -18.69
N PHE A 84 -0.57 11.55 -18.81
CA PHE A 84 0.18 10.91 -17.74
C PHE A 84 1.60 11.50 -17.63
N PRO A 85 1.77 12.65 -16.94
CA PRO A 85 3.09 13.29 -16.82
C PRO A 85 4.12 12.42 -16.07
N ASP A 86 3.66 11.62 -15.11
CA ASP A 86 4.49 10.69 -14.33
C ASP A 86 4.47 9.25 -14.90
N GLY A 87 3.86 9.06 -16.07
CA GLY A 87 3.62 7.75 -16.67
C GLY A 87 2.41 7.01 -16.07
N LEU A 88 2.14 5.81 -16.60
CA LEU A 88 0.99 5.02 -16.18
C LEU A 88 1.17 4.48 -14.75
N PRO A 89 0.15 4.61 -13.88
CA PRO A 89 0.20 4.02 -12.55
C PRO A 89 0.19 2.49 -12.66
N LYS A 90 0.87 1.83 -11.72
CA LYS A 90 0.86 0.37 -11.58
C LYS A 90 -0.07 -0.07 -10.46
N CYS A 91 -0.56 -1.30 -10.56
CA CYS A 91 -1.38 -1.87 -9.50
C CYS A 91 -0.55 -2.11 -8.22
N PRO A 92 -0.97 -1.62 -7.04
CA PRO A 92 -0.21 -1.77 -5.79
C PRO A 92 -0.21 -3.19 -5.21
N ILE A 93 -1.00 -4.13 -5.75
CA ILE A 93 -1.13 -5.50 -5.22
C ILE A 93 -0.22 -6.50 -5.94
N ASN A 94 -0.16 -6.43 -7.27
CA ASN A 94 0.62 -7.35 -8.10
C ASN A 94 1.65 -6.64 -8.98
N ASN A 95 1.77 -5.31 -8.88
CA ASN A 95 2.59 -4.47 -9.77
C ASN A 95 2.25 -4.65 -11.27
N GLY A 96 1.07 -5.17 -11.56
CA GLY A 96 0.59 -5.43 -12.91
C GLY A 96 0.18 -4.14 -13.63
N SER A 97 0.25 -4.19 -14.96
CA SER A 97 -0.22 -3.13 -15.83
C SER A 97 -1.75 -3.17 -15.96
N TYR A 98 -2.36 -2.00 -16.13
CA TYR A 98 -3.77 -1.89 -16.48
C TYR A 98 -3.98 -2.15 -17.97
N THR A 99 -5.14 -2.69 -18.32
CA THR A 99 -5.56 -2.84 -19.72
C THR A 99 -6.87 -2.11 -19.95
N PHE A 100 -7.07 -1.57 -21.14
CA PHE A 100 -8.30 -0.90 -21.53
C PHE A 100 -9.11 -1.78 -22.46
N ASN A 101 -10.40 -1.92 -22.17
CA ASN A 101 -11.33 -2.55 -23.09
C ASN A 101 -12.12 -1.47 -23.81
N SER A 102 -11.86 -1.31 -25.11
CA SER A 102 -12.52 -0.31 -25.97
C SER A 102 -14.00 -0.62 -26.27
N THR A 103 -14.45 -1.85 -26.02
CA THR A 103 -15.84 -2.27 -26.24
C THR A 103 -16.71 -1.99 -25.01
N THR A 104 -16.15 -2.14 -23.81
CA THR A 104 -16.85 -1.85 -22.55
C THR A 104 -16.52 -0.47 -21.98
N GLU A 105 -15.57 0.24 -22.58
CA GLU A 105 -15.06 1.55 -22.13
C GLU A 105 -14.54 1.53 -20.70
N LYS A 106 -14.03 0.37 -20.28
CA LYS A 106 -13.60 0.12 -18.90
C LYS A 106 -12.16 -0.34 -18.83
N VAL A 107 -11.48 0.12 -17.79
CA VAL A 107 -10.11 -0.30 -17.48
C VAL A 107 -10.18 -1.58 -16.67
N ASN A 108 -9.58 -2.65 -17.16
CA ASN A 108 -9.40 -3.88 -16.39
C ASN A 108 -8.12 -3.74 -15.56
N GLY A 109 -8.29 -3.74 -14.24
CA GLY A 109 -7.21 -3.95 -13.29
C GLY A 109 -7.07 -5.43 -12.93
N HIS A 110 -6.28 -5.72 -11.91
CA HIS A 110 -6.27 -7.06 -11.32
C HIS A 110 -7.65 -7.42 -10.71
N ALA A 111 -8.02 -8.70 -10.80
CA ALA A 111 -9.20 -9.23 -10.13
C ALA A 111 -8.91 -9.36 -8.62
N HIS A 112 -9.88 -8.96 -7.80
CA HIS A 112 -9.86 -9.09 -6.34
C HIS A 112 -10.72 -10.24 -5.87
#